data_AF-A0A816TCC4-F1
#
_entry.id   AF-A0A816TCC4-F1
#
_cell.length_a   1.000
_cell.length_b   1.000
_cell.length_c   1.000
_cell.angle_alpha   90.00
_cell.angle_beta   90.00
_cell.angle_gamma   90.00
#
_symmetry.space_group_name_H-M   'P 1'
#
loop_
_entity.id
_entity.type
_entity.pdbx_description
1 polymer ?
#
loop_
_entity_poly.entity_id
_entity_poly.type
_entity_poly.pdbx_seq_one_letter_code
_entity_poly.pdbx_strand_id
1 'polypeptide(L)'
;MEEAEIWFKLQTVELEASIPTPQIAGKPLTWTKPAAGFVKCNVACSWSEASNTCGGAWLARDSNGKALCHSRRRFSGISSLRQAEQITL
;
A
#
# COMPACT_ATOMS: atom_id res chain seq x y z
N MET A 1 -12.46 -2.65 13.84
CA MET A 1 -11.56 -2.02 14.83
C MET A 1 -10.25 -2.80 14.93
N GLU A 2 -10.31 -4.13 15.08
CA GLU A 2 -9.13 -5.01 15.15
C GLU A 2 -8.14 -4.90 13.97
N GLU A 3 -8.61 -4.88 12.71
CA GLU A 3 -7.69 -4.80 11.57
C GLU A 3 -6.87 -3.49 11.52
N ALA A 4 -7.45 -2.38 11.98
CA ALA A 4 -6.76 -1.08 12.00
C ALA A 4 -5.61 -1.08 13.03
N GLU A 5 -5.82 -1.72 14.18
CA GLU A 5 -4.80 -1.88 15.21
C GLU A 5 -3.70 -2.85 14.78
N ILE A 6 -4.05 -3.93 14.07
CA ILE A 6 -3.09 -4.87 13.50
C ILE A 6 -2.23 -4.15 12.44
N TRP A 7 -2.83 -3.30 11.61
CA TRP A 7 -2.10 -2.47 10.65
C TRP A 7 -1.13 -1.49 11.32
N PHE A 8 -1.56 -0.81 12.37
CA PHE A 8 -0.69 0.12 13.11
C PHE A 8 0.51 -0.62 13.73
N LYS A 9 0.27 -1.81 14.31
CA LYS A 9 1.33 -2.66 14.87
C LYS A 9 2.29 -3.16 13.80
N LEU A 10 1.80 -3.55 12.61
CA LEU A 10 2.64 -4.01 11.51
C LEU A 10 3.51 -2.90 10.91
N GLN A 11 3.01 -1.67 10.76
CA GLN A 11 3.83 -0.53 10.31
C GLN A 11 5.02 -0.23 11.24
N THR A 12 4.87 -0.52 12.53
CA THR A 12 5.95 -0.31 13.51
C THR A 12 7.08 -1.32 13.32
N VAL A 13 6.76 -2.54 12.86
CA VAL A 13 7.71 -3.63 12.61
C VAL A 13 8.37 -3.48 11.23
N GLU A 14 7.65 -2.98 10.23
CA GLU A 14 8.15 -2.85 8.84
C GLU A 14 9.14 -1.70 8.65
N LEU A 15 9.27 -0.78 9.62
CA LEU A 15 10.32 0.25 9.61
C LEU A 15 11.75 -0.35 9.65
N GLU A 16 11.88 -1.61 10.07
CA GLU A 16 13.16 -2.34 10.10
C GLU A 16 13.54 -2.99 8.74
N ALA A 17 12.60 -3.11 7.81
CA ALA A 17 12.85 -3.64 6.47
C ALA A 17 13.05 -2.49 5.46
N SER A 18 14.28 -2.36 4.93
CA SER A 18 14.62 -1.37 3.89
C SER A 18 13.90 -1.68 2.56
N ILE A 19 12.68 -1.18 2.40
CA ILE A 19 12.01 -1.17 1.09
C ILE A 19 12.54 0.05 0.32
N PRO A 20 13.03 -0.11 -0.92
CA PRO A 20 13.46 1.01 -1.74
C PRO A 20 12.34 2.03 -1.92
N THR A 21 12.57 3.27 -1.51
CA THR A 21 11.62 4.36 -1.73
C THR A 21 11.49 4.60 -3.24
N PRO A 22 10.26 4.65 -3.80
CA PRO A 22 10.08 4.99 -5.20
C PRO A 22 10.65 6.39 -5.48
N GLN A 23 11.31 6.54 -6.64
CA GLN A 23 11.99 7.78 -7.02
C GLN A 23 11.52 8.27 -8.39
N ILE A 24 11.38 9.59 -8.54
CA ILE A 24 11.23 10.25 -9.84
C ILE A 24 12.40 11.22 -9.99
N ALA A 25 13.18 11.06 -11.07
CA ALA A 25 14.35 11.90 -11.35
C ALA A 25 15.34 11.99 -10.16
N GLY A 26 15.57 10.87 -9.47
CA GLY A 26 16.50 10.80 -8.33
C GLY A 26 16.00 11.45 -7.03
N LYS A 27 14.78 12.01 -7.02
CA LYS A 27 14.16 12.52 -5.79
C LYS A 27 13.26 11.46 -5.17
N PRO A 28 13.35 11.22 -3.84
CA PRO A 28 12.41 10.35 -3.15
C PRO A 28 11.00 10.91 -3.32
N LEU A 29 10.06 10.05 -3.74
CA LEU A 29 8.65 10.36 -3.72
C LEU A 29 8.18 10.40 -2.27
N THR A 30 8.28 11.56 -1.64
CA THR A 30 7.71 11.76 -0.31
C THR A 30 6.20 11.89 -0.44
N TRP A 31 5.47 11.17 0.40
CA TRP A 31 4.02 11.32 0.47
C TRP A 31 3.65 12.76 0.87
N THR A 32 2.74 13.36 0.12
CA THR A 32 2.15 14.67 0.43
C THR A 32 0.68 14.53 0.78
N LYS A 33 0.23 15.33 1.77
CA LYS A 33 -1.18 15.44 2.15
C LYS A 33 -2.02 16.02 0.99
N PRO A 34 -3.28 15.59 0.80
CA PRO A 34 -4.16 16.21 -0.18
C PRO A 34 -4.59 17.61 0.27
N ALA A 35 -5.13 18.39 -0.67
CA ALA A 35 -5.77 19.68 -0.36
C ALA A 35 -6.98 19.49 0.57
N ALA A 36 -7.35 20.55 1.30
CA ALA A 36 -8.50 20.51 2.19
C ALA A 36 -9.78 20.11 1.45
N GLY A 37 -10.57 19.22 2.03
CA GLY A 37 -11.79 18.66 1.42
C GLY A 37 -11.56 17.49 0.47
N PHE A 38 -10.31 17.11 0.19
CA PHE A 38 -9.97 15.94 -0.62
C PHE A 38 -9.54 14.75 0.24
N VAL A 39 -9.83 13.56 -0.27
CA VAL A 39 -9.34 12.29 0.25
C VAL A 39 -8.27 11.75 -0.70
N LYS A 40 -7.13 11.33 -0.17
CA LYS A 40 -6.08 10.64 -0.93
C LYS A 40 -6.15 9.16 -0.65
N CYS A 41 -6.34 8.36 -1.70
CA CYS A 41 -6.21 6.91 -1.62
C CYS A 41 -4.78 6.51 -2.03
N ASN A 42 -4.06 5.89 -1.12
CA ASN A 42 -2.78 5.24 -1.41
C ASN A 42 -3.04 3.76 -1.66
N VAL A 43 -2.50 3.24 -2.76
CA VAL A 43 -2.62 1.83 -3.17
C VAL A 43 -1.23 1.21 -3.26
N ALA A 44 -1.14 -0.08 -2.97
CA ALA A 44 0.08 -0.86 -3.06
C ALA A 44 -0.22 -2.26 -3.61
N CYS A 45 0.68 -2.75 -4.46
CA CYS A 45 0.68 -4.11 -4.99
C CYS A 45 2.04 -4.75 -4.71
N SER A 46 2.04 -6.00 -4.28
CA SER A 46 3.23 -6.85 -4.21
C SER A 46 2.94 -8.16 -4.94
N TRP A 47 3.93 -8.66 -5.69
CA TRP A 47 3.82 -9.94 -6.38
C TRP A 47 5.10 -10.75 -6.19
N SER A 48 4.94 -12.06 -6.05
CA SER A 48 6.03 -13.01 -5.91
C SER A 48 5.84 -14.13 -6.93
N GLU A 49 6.71 -14.15 -7.93
CA GLU A 49 6.78 -15.22 -8.92
C GLU A 49 7.07 -16.57 -8.26
N ALA A 50 8.00 -16.62 -7.30
CA ALA A 50 8.39 -17.84 -6.59
C ALA A 50 7.21 -18.54 -5.87
N SER A 51 6.20 -17.77 -5.44
CA SER A 51 5.03 -18.32 -4.75
C SER A 51 3.76 -18.28 -5.60
N ASN A 52 3.79 -17.74 -6.82
CA ASN A 52 2.61 -17.45 -7.63
C ASN A 52 1.49 -16.75 -6.84
N THR A 53 1.87 -15.81 -5.96
CA THR A 53 0.92 -15.05 -5.16
C THR A 53 1.14 -13.55 -5.29
N CYS A 54 0.07 -12.78 -5.10
CA CYS A 54 0.16 -11.33 -4.95
C CYS A 54 -0.63 -10.84 -3.75
N GLY A 55 -0.34 -9.62 -3.32
CA GLY A 55 -1.08 -8.89 -2.30
C GLY A 55 -1.41 -7.49 -2.78
N GLY A 56 -2.64 -7.04 -2.53
CA GLY A 56 -3.07 -5.67 -2.72
C GLY A 56 -3.42 -5.03 -1.38
N ALA A 57 -3.12 -3.74 -1.22
CA ALA A 57 -3.53 -2.96 -0.07
C ALA A 57 -3.90 -1.54 -0.48
N TRP A 58 -4.82 -0.93 0.25
CA TRP A 58 -5.17 0.46 0.06
C TRP A 58 -5.53 1.15 1.37
N LEU A 59 -5.30 2.47 1.41
CA LEU A 59 -5.55 3.33 2.55
C LEU A 59 -6.01 4.72 2.08
N ALA A 60 -7.24 5.09 2.43
CA ALA A 60 -7.79 6.40 2.20
C ALA A 60 -7.58 7.30 3.42
N ARG A 61 -6.99 8.48 3.21
CA ARG A 61 -6.77 9.49 4.25
C ARG A 61 -7.35 10.83 3.86
N ASP A 62 -7.89 11.56 4.84
CA ASP A 62 -8.29 12.96 4.65
C ASP A 62 -7.07 13.90 4.60
N SER A 63 -7.33 15.20 4.41
CA SER A 63 -6.31 16.25 4.39
C SER A 63 -5.60 16.48 5.73
N ASN A 64 -6.12 15.95 6.83
CA ASN A 64 -5.49 15.96 8.15
C ASN A 64 -4.61 14.72 8.38
N GLY A 65 -4.56 13.80 7.41
CA GLY A 65 -3.84 12.53 7.50
C GLY A 65 -4.61 11.45 8.26
N LYS A 66 -5.87 11.69 8.66
CA LYS A 66 -6.70 10.70 9.35
C LYS A 66 -7.07 9.59 8.37
N ALA A 67 -6.79 8.35 8.74
CA ALA A 67 -7.29 7.18 8.02
C ALA A 67 -8.82 7.13 8.09
N LEU A 68 -9.48 7.09 6.93
CA LEU A 68 -10.94 6.98 6.82
C LEU A 68 -11.35 5.52 6.61
N CYS A 69 -10.68 4.84 5.69
CA CYS A 69 -10.88 3.44 5.39
C CYS A 69 -9.62 2.81 4.79
N HIS A 70 -9.47 1.50 4.96
CA HIS A 70 -8.35 0.73 4.43
C HIS A 70 -8.75 -0.73 4.26
N SER A 71 -8.02 -1.46 3.43
CA SER A 71 -8.14 -2.92 3.33
C SER A 71 -6.88 -3.53 2.73
N ARG A 72 -6.78 -4.86 2.80
CA ARG A 72 -5.77 -5.67 2.12
C ARG A 72 -6.33 -7.01 1.71
N ARG A 73 -5.78 -7.58 0.64
CA ARG A 73 -6.16 -8.92 0.18
C ARG A 73 -4.98 -9.64 -0.44
N ARG A 74 -4.93 -10.95 -0.25
CA ARG A 74 -3.98 -11.85 -0.92
C ARG A 74 -4.70 -12.64 -2.00
N PHE A 75 -4.01 -12.89 -3.10
CA PHE A 75 -4.44 -13.74 -4.20
C PHE A 75 -3.37 -14.79 -4.51
N SER A 76 -3.81 -15.98 -4.90
CA SER A 76 -2.98 -17.08 -5.36
C SER A 76 -3.24 -17.36 -6.85
N GLY A 77 -2.32 -18.06 -7.51
CA GLY A 77 -2.43 -18.38 -8.93
C GLY A 77 -2.14 -17.19 -9.84
N ILE A 78 -1.31 -16.25 -9.37
CA ILE A 78 -0.96 -15.04 -10.11
C ILE A 78 0.36 -15.27 -10.84
N SER A 79 0.30 -15.29 -12.17
CA SER A 79 1.40 -15.72 -13.04
C SER A 79 2.21 -14.56 -13.62
N SER A 80 1.82 -13.31 -13.38
CA SER A 80 2.57 -12.15 -13.85
C SER A 80 2.32 -10.90 -12.99
N LEU A 81 3.31 -10.00 -12.99
CA LEU A 81 3.17 -8.68 -12.35
C LEU A 81 1.99 -7.89 -12.91
N ARG A 82 1.80 -7.90 -14.23
CA ARG A 82 0.67 -7.21 -14.88
C ARG A 82 -0.67 -7.72 -14.34
N GLN A 83 -0.83 -9.04 -14.20
CA GLN A 83 -2.03 -9.62 -13.63
C GLN A 83 -2.20 -9.22 -12.15
N ALA A 84 -1.11 -9.18 -11.38
CA ALA A 84 -1.14 -8.73 -9.99
C ALA A 84 -1.63 -7.28 -9.88
N GLU A 85 -1.12 -6.37 -10.71
CA GLU A 85 -1.54 -4.96 -10.75
C GLU A 85 -3.02 -4.83 -11.10
N GLN A 86 -3.51 -5.56 -12.11
CA GLN A 86 -4.92 -5.51 -12.54
C GLN A 86 -5.93 -5.93 -11.48
N ILE A 87 -5.56 -6.83 -10.55
CA ILE A 87 -6.49 -7.32 -9.52
C ILE A 87 -6.37 -6.58 -8.19
N THR A 88 -5.34 -5.75 -8.01
CA THR A 88 -5.03 -5.09 -6.74
C THR A 88 -5.11 -3.56 -6.78
N LEU A 89 -5.09 -2.95 -7.96
CA LEU A 89 -5.13 -1.50 -8.19
C LEU A 89 -6.42 -1.10 -8.92
#